data_AF-A0A1H1WRE9-F1
#
_entry.id   AF-A0A1H1WRE9-F1
#
_cell.length_a   1.000
_cell.length_b   1.000
_cell.length_c   1.000
_cell.angle_alpha   90.00
_cell.angle_beta   90.00
_cell.angle_gamma   90.00
#
_symmetry.space_group_name_H-M   'P 1'
#
loop_
_entity.id
_entity.type
_entity.pdbx_description
1 polymer ?
#
loop_
_entity_poly.entity_id
_entity_poly.type
_entity_poly.pdbx_seq_one_letter_code
_entity_poly.pdbx_strand_id
1 'polypeptide(L)'
;MLGKPIRWFAPISAIAVILFSAPGAGAAVSRPPQLQEFQFKLDGDAGEGCPFDVNVTGTGGKITQIELKDGRVFTAGKGVLLTWSNPANGKSYTVNTSGSVAKYVTNPDGTATATFTGHNGFAYFGNDAPGAGITQYTGRLVVTLVSLKTFQVKSVDATAGQALNVCELLA
;
A
#
# COMPACT_ATOMS: atom_id res chain seq x y z
N MET A 1 19.35 17.63 -50.46
CA MET A 1 18.67 18.49 -51.46
C MET A 1 17.19 18.16 -51.42
N LEU A 2 16.34 19.19 -51.28
CA LEU A 2 14.89 19.27 -51.58
C LEU A 2 13.99 18.23 -50.89
N GLY A 3 12.96 18.55 -50.13
CA GLY A 3 12.11 19.75 -50.09
C GLY A 3 10.66 19.25 -49.87
N LYS A 4 9.97 19.77 -48.85
CA LYS A 4 8.52 19.55 -48.66
C LYS A 4 7.73 20.02 -49.89
N PRO A 5 6.49 19.56 -50.05
CA PRO A 5 5.44 20.56 -50.17
C PRO A 5 4.25 20.35 -49.23
N ILE A 6 3.87 21.49 -48.66
CA ILE A 6 2.63 21.86 -48.00
C ILE A 6 1.47 21.84 -49.01
N ARG A 7 0.23 21.59 -48.56
CA ARG A 7 -1.02 22.20 -49.07
C ARG A 7 -2.20 21.80 -48.16
N TRP A 8 -2.68 22.63 -47.24
CA TRP A 8 -3.66 23.74 -47.34
C TRP A 8 -5.09 23.36 -47.78
N PHE A 9 -6.02 23.51 -46.80
CA PHE A 9 -7.45 23.88 -46.78
C PHE A 9 -8.49 23.43 -47.83
N ALA A 10 -9.55 22.76 -47.30
CA ALA A 10 -11.02 22.83 -47.56
C ALA A 10 -11.57 22.49 -48.98
N PRO A 11 -12.78 21.89 -49.18
CA PRO A 11 -14.06 22.34 -48.60
C PRO A 11 -15.17 21.28 -48.29
N ILE A 12 -16.03 21.65 -47.33
CA ILE A 12 -17.52 21.62 -47.30
C ILE A 12 -18.29 20.53 -48.10
N SER A 13 -19.21 19.87 -47.36
CA SER A 13 -20.54 19.35 -47.75
C SER A 13 -20.73 17.83 -47.85
N ALA A 14 -21.36 17.24 -46.84
CA ALA A 14 -22.63 16.52 -46.99
C ALA A 14 -23.20 16.20 -45.61
N ILE A 15 -24.29 16.87 -45.25
CA ILE A 15 -25.11 16.55 -44.08
C ILE A 15 -25.84 15.23 -44.40
N ALA A 16 -25.41 14.14 -43.78
CA ALA A 16 -26.24 12.95 -43.64
C ALA A 16 -26.86 13.01 -42.24
N VAL A 17 -28.15 13.36 -42.19
CA VAL A 17 -28.98 13.20 -40.99
C VAL A 17 -29.14 11.69 -40.76
N ILE A 18 -28.29 11.13 -39.91
CA ILE A 18 -28.53 9.82 -39.32
C ILE A 18 -29.44 10.07 -38.12
N LEU A 19 -30.68 9.61 -38.24
CA LEU A 19 -31.57 9.37 -37.10
C LEU A 19 -30.90 8.33 -36.20
N PHE A 20 -30.03 8.78 -35.31
CA PHE A 20 -29.61 7.99 -34.17
C PHE A 20 -30.78 7.97 -33.20
N SER A 21 -31.48 6.83 -33.22
CA SER A 21 -32.22 6.32 -32.09
C SER A 21 -31.47 6.68 -30.80
N ALA A 22 -32.14 7.43 -29.93
CA ALA A 22 -31.61 7.76 -28.63
C ALA A 22 -31.09 6.47 -27.97
N PRO A 23 -29.79 6.36 -27.65
CA PRO A 23 -29.40 5.50 -26.55
C PRO A 23 -30.15 6.13 -25.37
N GLY A 24 -31.19 5.44 -24.88
CA GLY A 24 -31.74 5.74 -23.56
C GLY A 24 -30.53 5.90 -22.65
N ALA A 25 -30.47 7.03 -21.95
CA ALA A 25 -29.38 7.32 -21.03
C ALA A 25 -29.24 6.11 -20.11
N GLY A 26 -28.33 5.21 -20.49
CA GLY A 26 -27.92 4.11 -19.66
C GLY A 26 -27.43 4.81 -18.44
N ALA A 27 -28.13 4.57 -17.32
CA ALA A 27 -27.65 4.95 -16.02
C ALA A 27 -26.15 4.71 -16.04
N ALA A 28 -25.36 5.78 -15.88
CA ALA A 28 -23.94 5.67 -15.73
C ALA A 28 -23.75 4.51 -14.75
N VAL A 29 -23.05 3.46 -15.18
CA VAL A 29 -22.70 2.36 -14.31
C VAL A 29 -21.82 3.01 -13.24
N SER A 30 -22.44 3.51 -12.18
CA SER A 30 -21.82 3.73 -10.89
C SER A 30 -21.53 2.34 -10.39
N ARG A 31 -20.55 1.65 -11.00
CA ARG A 31 -20.09 0.35 -10.54
C ARG A 31 -19.86 0.58 -9.04
N PRO A 32 -20.66 -0.04 -8.16
CA PRO A 32 -20.48 0.16 -6.73
C PRO A 32 -19.02 -0.16 -6.45
N PRO A 33 -18.31 0.67 -5.65
CA PRO A 33 -16.90 0.43 -5.37
C PRO A 33 -16.77 -1.03 -4.95
N GLN A 34 -15.97 -1.78 -5.70
CA GLN A 34 -15.86 -3.21 -5.47
C GLN A 34 -15.16 -3.39 -4.14
N LEU A 35 -15.93 -3.78 -3.12
CA LEU A 35 -15.42 -4.27 -1.86
C LEU A 35 -14.67 -5.57 -2.17
N GLN A 36 -13.36 -5.48 -2.34
CA GLN A 36 -12.52 -6.66 -2.15
C GLN A 36 -12.29 -6.77 -0.64
N GLU A 37 -12.80 -7.84 -0.04
CA GLU A 37 -12.38 -8.19 1.30
C GLU A 37 -10.85 -8.32 1.28
N PHE A 38 -10.16 -7.50 2.07
CA PHE A 38 -8.72 -7.64 2.19
C PHE A 38 -8.48 -8.83 3.09
N GLN A 39 -8.07 -9.94 2.49
CA GLN A 39 -7.62 -11.14 3.19
C GLN A 39 -6.17 -11.41 2.82
N PHE A 40 -5.32 -11.55 3.83
CA PHE A 40 -3.96 -12.06 3.66
C PHE A 40 -3.58 -12.95 4.83
N LYS A 41 -2.71 -13.92 4.58
CA LYS A 41 -2.03 -14.73 5.59
C LYS A 41 -0.55 -14.74 5.25
N LEU A 42 0.28 -14.42 6.24
CA LEU A 42 1.73 -14.61 6.15
C LEU A 42 2.15 -15.36 7.40
N ASP A 43 2.99 -16.37 7.20
CA ASP A 43 3.63 -17.13 8.26
C ASP A 43 5.09 -16.71 8.24
N GLY A 44 5.59 -16.18 9.36
CA GLY A 44 7.00 -15.84 9.54
C GLY A 44 7.64 -16.86 10.46
N ASP A 45 8.76 -17.42 10.02
CA ASP A 45 9.49 -18.43 10.78
C ASP A 45 10.19 -17.80 11.99
N ALA A 46 10.44 -18.60 13.02
CA ALA A 46 11.27 -18.21 14.15
C ALA A 46 12.61 -17.62 13.70
N GLY A 47 12.91 -16.41 14.18
CA GLY A 47 14.13 -15.65 13.86
C GLY A 47 13.99 -14.68 12.68
N GLU A 48 12.93 -14.76 11.88
CA GLU A 48 12.70 -13.79 10.81
C GLU A 48 12.18 -12.46 11.33
N GLY A 49 11.28 -12.48 12.32
CA GLY A 49 10.76 -11.28 12.98
C GLY A 49 10.70 -11.41 14.50
N CYS A 50 10.12 -12.49 15.01
CA CYS A 50 10.11 -12.84 16.43
C CYS A 50 10.96 -14.09 16.67
N PRO A 51 11.38 -14.41 17.92
CA PRO A 51 12.13 -15.63 18.22
C PRO A 51 11.29 -16.94 18.11
N PHE A 52 10.05 -16.84 17.65
CA PHE A 52 9.07 -17.91 17.46
C PHE A 52 8.25 -17.62 16.21
N ASP A 53 7.55 -18.63 15.71
CA ASP A 53 6.69 -18.51 14.54
C ASP A 53 5.54 -17.53 14.79
N VAL A 54 5.26 -16.67 13.82
CA VAL A 54 4.14 -15.72 13.89
C VAL A 54 3.29 -15.84 12.64
N ASN A 55 1.99 -16.07 12.86
CA ASN A 55 1.01 -15.93 11.79
C ASN A 55 0.40 -14.55 11.89
N VAL A 56 0.26 -13.89 10.74
CA VAL A 56 -0.50 -12.64 10.62
C VAL A 56 -1.64 -12.84 9.64
N THR A 57 -2.82 -12.35 10.03
CA THR A 57 -3.99 -12.28 9.16
C THR A 57 -4.57 -10.88 9.16
N GLY A 58 -4.95 -10.40 7.98
CA GLY A 58 -5.81 -9.21 7.83
C GLY A 58 -7.14 -9.63 7.27
N THR A 59 -8.25 -9.10 7.81
CA THR A 59 -9.59 -9.30 7.25
C THR A 59 -10.36 -7.98 7.19
N GLY A 60 -11.38 -7.90 6.33
CA GLY A 60 -12.24 -6.73 6.20
C GLY A 60 -11.58 -5.54 5.50
N GLY A 61 -12.05 -4.33 5.78
CA GLY A 61 -11.49 -3.08 5.28
C GLY A 61 -11.55 -2.85 3.76
N LYS A 62 -10.98 -1.72 3.33
CA LYS A 62 -10.71 -1.39 1.92
C LYS A 62 -9.30 -0.83 1.80
N ILE A 63 -8.54 -1.29 0.81
CA ILE A 63 -7.23 -0.73 0.47
C ILE A 63 -7.31 -0.05 -0.89
N THR A 64 -6.73 1.13 -1.01
CA THR A 64 -6.61 1.89 -2.26
C THR A 64 -5.14 2.23 -2.49
N GLN A 65 -4.64 1.89 -3.68
CA GLN A 65 -3.34 2.33 -4.14
C GLN A 65 -3.51 3.52 -5.09
N ILE A 66 -2.71 4.57 -4.89
CA ILE A 66 -2.71 5.78 -5.70
C ILE A 66 -1.27 6.02 -6.15
N GLU A 67 -1.03 5.95 -7.45
CA GLU A 67 0.25 6.35 -8.06
C GLU A 67 0.08 7.71 -8.72
N LEU A 68 0.95 8.66 -8.35
CA LEU A 68 0.97 9.99 -8.90
C LEU A 68 1.97 10.07 -10.06
N LYS A 69 1.75 11.01 -10.99
CA LYS A 69 2.62 11.21 -12.16
C LYS A 69 4.08 11.53 -11.82
N ASP A 70 4.35 12.01 -10.61
CA ASP A 70 5.70 12.29 -10.11
C ASP A 70 6.37 11.07 -9.45
N GLY A 71 5.80 9.87 -9.61
CA GLY A 71 6.35 8.61 -9.12
C GLY A 71 6.07 8.33 -7.65
N ARG A 72 5.33 9.21 -6.94
CA ARG A 72 4.91 8.92 -5.57
C ARG A 72 3.81 7.87 -5.55
N VAL A 73 3.96 6.87 -4.68
CA VAL A 73 2.98 5.82 -4.46
C VAL A 73 2.40 5.93 -3.06
N PHE A 74 1.08 5.90 -2.96
CA PHE A 74 0.34 5.86 -1.72
C PHE A 74 -0.47 4.57 -1.63
N THR A 75 -0.46 3.94 -0.47
CA THR A 75 -1.36 2.84 -0.13
C THR A 75 -2.15 3.26 1.09
N ALA A 76 -3.46 3.44 0.95
CA ALA A 76 -4.35 3.84 2.04
C ALA A 76 -5.33 2.72 2.35
N GLY A 77 -5.43 2.33 3.61
CA GLY A 77 -6.35 1.31 4.09
C GLY A 77 -7.19 1.82 5.26
N LYS A 78 -8.43 1.32 5.40
CA LYS A 78 -9.25 1.55 6.61
C LYS A 78 -10.11 0.34 6.92
N GLY A 79 -10.27 0.06 8.21
CA GLY A 79 -11.20 -0.97 8.72
C GLY A 79 -10.68 -2.39 8.56
N VAL A 80 -9.36 -2.57 8.37
CA VAL A 80 -8.74 -3.89 8.38
C VAL A 80 -8.62 -4.36 9.84
N LEU A 81 -9.13 -5.55 10.13
CA LEU A 81 -8.88 -6.24 11.38
C LEU A 81 -7.59 -7.04 11.22
N LEU A 82 -6.52 -6.60 11.86
CA LEU A 82 -5.21 -7.23 11.80
C LEU A 82 -5.01 -8.08 13.04
N THR A 83 -4.70 -9.37 12.85
CA THR A 83 -4.46 -10.32 13.94
C THR A 83 -3.10 -10.96 13.79
N TRP A 84 -2.29 -10.86 14.84
CA TRP A 84 -1.03 -11.54 15.01
C TRP A 84 -1.23 -12.70 15.98
N SER A 85 -0.63 -13.85 15.71
CA SER A 85 -0.77 -15.03 16.59
C SER A 85 0.48 -15.88 16.63
N ASN A 86 0.79 -16.41 17.81
CA ASN A 86 1.83 -17.41 18.02
C ASN A 86 1.15 -18.80 18.08
N PRO A 87 1.39 -19.67 17.08
CA PRO A 87 0.75 -20.98 17.02
C PRO A 87 1.25 -21.94 18.11
N ALA A 88 2.45 -21.72 18.66
CA ALA A 88 3.03 -22.61 19.67
C ALA A 88 2.35 -22.47 21.04
N ASN A 89 1.86 -21.28 21.38
CA ASN A 89 1.23 -21.02 22.69
C ASN A 89 -0.22 -20.53 22.60
N GLY A 90 -0.74 -20.31 21.38
CA GLY A 90 -2.12 -19.88 21.13
C GLY A 90 -2.40 -18.41 21.47
N LYS A 91 -1.39 -17.61 21.83
CA LYS A 91 -1.57 -16.17 22.09
C LYS A 91 -1.89 -15.44 20.80
N SER A 92 -2.74 -14.44 20.90
CA SER A 92 -3.09 -13.56 19.79
C SER A 92 -3.23 -12.11 20.22
N TYR A 93 -2.91 -11.22 19.29
CA TYR A 93 -3.11 -9.78 19.40
C TYR A 93 -3.87 -9.30 18.18
N THR A 94 -5.05 -8.72 18.40
CA THR A 94 -5.92 -8.22 17.34
C THR A 94 -6.11 -6.72 17.48
N VAL A 95 -5.99 -6.00 16.37
CA VAL A 95 -6.20 -4.55 16.28
C VAL A 95 -7.11 -4.21 15.11
N ASN A 96 -8.14 -3.40 15.38
CA ASN A 96 -8.95 -2.80 14.33
C ASN A 96 -8.26 -1.52 13.84
N THR A 97 -7.80 -1.52 12.60
CA THR A 97 -7.09 -0.38 12.02
C THR A 97 -8.08 0.70 11.62
N SER A 98 -8.10 1.81 12.38
CA SER A 98 -8.99 2.95 12.10
C SER A 98 -8.62 3.75 10.84
N GLY A 99 -7.45 3.43 10.28
CA GLY A 99 -6.88 4.01 9.06
C GLY A 99 -5.37 3.78 9.02
N SER A 100 -4.83 3.54 7.84
CA SER A 100 -3.40 3.39 7.55
C SER A 100 -3.10 4.10 6.24
N VAL A 101 -1.98 4.82 6.16
CA VAL A 101 -1.43 5.31 4.90
C VAL A 101 0.06 5.03 4.87
N ALA A 102 0.50 4.33 3.83
CA ALA A 102 1.91 4.25 3.44
C ALA A 102 2.16 5.17 2.26
N LYS A 103 3.25 5.93 2.30
CA LYS A 103 3.76 6.78 1.22
C LYS A 103 5.18 6.38 0.90
N TYR A 104 5.48 6.16 -0.36
CA TYR A 104 6.82 5.82 -0.85
C TYR A 104 7.36 6.91 -1.76
N VAL A 105 8.64 7.25 -1.57
CA VAL A 105 9.37 8.20 -2.40
C VAL A 105 10.75 7.62 -2.70
N THR A 106 11.08 7.43 -3.97
CA THR A 106 12.44 7.04 -4.37
C THR A 106 13.36 8.26 -4.29
N ASN A 107 14.51 8.10 -3.64
CA ASN A 107 15.51 9.15 -3.48
C ASN A 107 16.49 9.13 -4.68
N PRO A 108 17.20 10.24 -4.98
CA PRO A 108 18.13 10.32 -6.10
C PRO A 108 19.29 9.31 -6.06
N ASP A 109 19.64 8.81 -4.87
CA ASP A 109 20.70 7.82 -4.65
C ASP A 109 20.23 6.36 -4.82
N GLY A 110 18.96 6.15 -5.20
CA GLY A 110 18.36 4.83 -5.38
C GLY A 110 17.75 4.21 -4.11
N THR A 111 17.96 4.83 -2.94
CA THR A 111 17.23 4.47 -1.72
C THR A 111 15.77 4.91 -1.82
N ALA A 112 14.94 4.55 -0.84
CA ALA A 112 13.57 5.05 -0.79
C ALA A 112 13.17 5.44 0.62
N THR A 113 12.42 6.53 0.74
CA THR A 113 11.80 6.94 1.99
C THR A 113 10.38 6.37 2.03
N ALA A 114 10.08 5.55 3.03
CA ALA A 114 8.73 5.08 3.31
C ALA A 114 8.18 5.78 4.57
N THR A 115 7.00 6.39 4.45
CA THR A 115 6.31 7.03 5.58
C THR A 115 4.98 6.33 5.79
N PHE A 116 4.79 5.81 7.01
CA PHE A 116 3.57 5.16 7.46
C PHE A 116 2.88 6.06 8.48
N THR A 117 1.55 6.21 8.35
CA THR A 117 0.73 7.00 9.26
C THR A 117 -0.55 6.25 9.63
N GLY A 118 -1.09 6.49 10.82
CA GLY A 118 -2.22 5.75 11.38
C GLY A 118 -1.79 4.43 12.03
N HIS A 119 -2.57 3.37 11.83
CA HIS A 119 -2.32 2.04 12.38
C HIS A 119 -1.55 1.17 11.40
N ASN A 120 -0.30 0.85 11.69
CA ASN A 120 0.57 0.08 10.79
C ASN A 120 1.29 -1.01 11.58
N GLY A 121 1.03 -2.27 11.22
CA GLY A 121 1.89 -3.37 11.63
C GLY A 121 3.12 -3.38 10.74
N PHE A 122 4.31 -3.37 11.33
CA PHE A 122 5.58 -3.36 10.61
C PHE A 122 6.48 -4.49 11.12
N ALA A 123 6.91 -5.35 10.21
CA ALA A 123 7.88 -6.41 10.47
C ALA A 123 9.26 -5.96 9.98
N TYR A 124 10.23 -6.02 10.87
CA TYR A 124 11.65 -5.87 10.58
C TYR A 124 12.26 -7.26 10.51
N PHE A 125 13.05 -7.51 9.46
CA PHE A 125 13.78 -8.75 9.27
C PHE A 125 15.20 -8.66 9.82
N GLY A 126 15.91 -9.79 9.96
CA GLY A 126 17.23 -9.82 10.62
C GLY A 126 18.30 -8.93 9.99
N ASN A 127 18.19 -8.61 8.70
CA ASN A 127 19.10 -7.71 7.97
C ASN A 127 18.61 -6.25 7.93
N ASP A 128 17.50 -5.93 8.58
CA ASP A 128 16.98 -4.58 8.74
C ASP A 128 17.65 -3.88 9.93
N ALA A 129 17.75 -2.56 9.89
CA ALA A 129 17.89 -1.76 11.10
C ALA A 129 16.49 -1.46 11.66
N PRO A 130 16.19 -1.73 12.95
CA PRO A 130 17.12 -1.94 14.08
C PRO A 130 17.53 -3.41 14.34
N GLY A 131 16.98 -4.36 13.60
CA GLY A 131 17.10 -5.80 13.82
C GLY A 131 15.72 -6.46 13.73
N ALA A 132 15.69 -7.78 13.74
CA ALA A 132 14.43 -8.53 13.65
C ALA A 132 13.44 -8.12 14.75
N GLY A 133 12.18 -7.88 14.37
CA GLY A 133 11.13 -7.50 15.30
C GLY A 133 9.80 -7.22 14.62
N ILE A 134 8.70 -7.33 15.36
CA ILE A 134 7.38 -6.92 14.87
C ILE A 134 6.81 -5.85 15.79
N THR A 135 6.49 -4.70 15.22
CA THR A 135 5.94 -3.56 15.95
C THR A 135 4.62 -3.11 15.35
N GLN A 136 3.60 -2.96 16.20
CA GLN A 136 2.36 -2.29 15.84
C GLN A 136 2.49 -0.80 16.16
N TYR A 137 2.57 0.03 15.13
CA TYR A 137 2.55 1.48 15.25
C TYR A 137 1.12 2.02 15.22
N THR A 138 0.83 2.98 16.10
CA THR A 138 -0.34 3.87 16.03
C THR A 138 0.17 5.30 16.09
N GLY A 139 0.25 5.96 14.93
CA GLY A 139 0.84 7.29 14.81
C GLY A 139 1.62 7.44 13.51
N ARG A 140 2.94 7.62 13.59
CA ARG A 140 3.81 7.79 12.43
C ARG A 140 5.08 6.97 12.56
N LEU A 141 5.50 6.36 11.46
CA LEU A 141 6.80 5.73 11.25
C LEU A 141 7.40 6.29 9.95
N VAL A 142 8.67 6.66 9.97
CA VAL A 142 9.45 7.03 8.79
C VAL A 142 10.69 6.15 8.76
N VAL A 143 10.90 5.48 7.64
CA VAL A 143 12.08 4.63 7.42
C VAL A 143 12.72 4.97 6.09
N THR A 144 14.04 4.79 6.04
CA THR A 144 14.78 4.72 4.79
C THR A 144 14.97 3.25 4.45
N LEU A 145 14.59 2.88 3.23
CA LEU A 145 14.77 1.57 2.64
C LEU A 145 15.99 1.57 1.72
N VAL A 146 16.69 0.45 1.64
CA VAL A 146 17.78 0.25 0.67
C VAL A 146 17.25 0.41 -0.76
N SER A 147 16.06 -0.11 -1.05
CA SER A 147 15.30 0.16 -2.27
C SER A 147 13.86 -0.34 -2.14
N LEU A 148 12.94 0.17 -2.98
CA LEU A 148 11.57 -0.36 -3.10
C LEU A 148 11.49 -1.76 -3.73
N LYS A 149 12.62 -2.33 -4.19
CA LYS A 149 12.66 -3.71 -4.72
C LYS A 149 12.85 -4.73 -3.61
N THR A 150 13.62 -4.37 -2.59
CA THR A 150 14.02 -5.27 -1.50
C THR A 150 13.23 -5.02 -0.23
N PHE A 151 12.70 -3.80 -0.05
CA PHE A 151 12.06 -3.35 1.18
C PHE A 151 12.91 -3.50 2.45
N GLN A 152 14.21 -3.78 2.31
CA GLN A 152 15.15 -3.83 3.42
C GLN A 152 15.24 -2.44 4.07
N VAL A 153 15.02 -2.36 5.37
CA VAL A 153 15.10 -1.14 6.16
C VAL A 153 16.56 -0.82 6.46
N LYS A 154 17.03 0.30 5.91
CA LYS A 154 18.36 0.85 6.16
C LYS A 154 18.40 1.62 7.49
N SER A 155 17.35 2.35 7.82
CA SER A 155 17.23 3.10 9.08
C SER A 155 15.78 3.41 9.43
N VAL A 156 15.52 3.55 10.74
CA VAL A 156 14.31 4.18 11.27
C VAL A 156 14.63 5.64 11.54
N ASP A 157 14.03 6.53 10.76
CA ASP A 157 14.40 7.95 10.75
C ASP A 157 13.56 8.77 11.74
N ALA A 158 12.29 8.37 11.94
CA ALA A 158 11.41 9.00 12.91
C ALA A 158 10.25 8.10 13.32
N THR A 159 9.83 8.22 14.58
CA THR A 159 8.58 7.65 15.09
C THR A 159 7.80 8.71 15.87
N ALA A 160 6.47 8.59 15.89
CA ALA A 160 5.61 9.40 16.74
C ALA A 160 4.32 8.64 17.08
N GLY A 161 3.76 8.89 18.26
CA GLY A 161 2.58 8.16 18.76
C GLY A 161 2.99 6.94 19.57
N GLN A 162 2.29 5.82 19.37
CA GLN A 162 2.53 4.56 20.09
C GLN A 162 3.24 3.54 19.20
N ALA A 163 4.16 2.80 19.81
CA ALA A 163 4.83 1.63 19.23
C ALA A 163 4.69 0.48 20.23
N LEU A 164 4.02 -0.59 19.80
CA LEU A 164 3.73 -1.76 20.63
C LEU A 164 4.52 -2.96 20.10
N ASN A 165 5.36 -3.55 20.96
CA ASN A 165 6.14 -4.74 20.60
C ASN A 165 5.22 -5.97 20.54
N VAL A 166 4.98 -6.47 19.32
CA VAL A 166 4.09 -7.63 19.11
C VAL A 166 4.77 -8.92 19.57
N CYS A 167 6.08 -9.05 19.41
CA CYS A 167 6.80 -10.23 19.87
C CYS A 167 6.71 -10.40 21.39
N GLU A 168 6.81 -9.30 22.16
CA GLU A 168 6.64 -9.37 23.63
C GLU A 168 5.23 -9.77 24.04
N LEU A 169 4.20 -9.33 23.32
CA LEU A 169 2.81 -9.71 23.61
C LEU A 169 2.53 -11.19 23.34
N LEU A 170 3.22 -11.76 22.35
CA LEU A 170 2.99 -13.12 21.86
C LEU A 170 3.96 -14.16 22.46
N ALA A 171 5.00 -13.74 23.18
CA ALA A 171 5.96 -14.63 23.86
C ALA A 171 5.29 -15.43 24.97
#